data_AF-A0A9P6ALI2-F1
#
_entry.id   AF-A0A9P6ALI2-F1
#
_cell.length_a   1.000
_cell.length_b   1.000
_cell.length_c   1.000
_cell.angle_alpha   90.00
_cell.angle_beta   90.00
_cell.angle_gamma   90.00
#
_symmetry.space_group_name_H-M   'P 1'
#
loop_
_entity.id
_entity.type
_entity.pdbx_description
1 polymer ?
#
loop_
_entity_poly.entity_id
_entity_poly.type
_entity_poly.pdbx_seq_one_letter_code
_entity_poly.pdbx_strand_id
1 'polypeptide(L)' 'SARPLPLEVHLQSFGILHFPSLMIAMAKPAYLSIVEFSSSKPVVMFILLRVIVF' A
#
# COMPACT_ATOMS: atom_id res chain seq x y z
N SER A 1 25.38 4.73 -4.52
CA SER A 1 25.00 5.03 -3.12
C SER A 1 24.75 3.70 -2.43
N ALA A 2 25.69 3.23 -1.60
CA ALA A 2 25.68 1.85 -1.09
C ALA A 2 24.72 1.70 0.10
N ARG A 3 23.58 1.05 -0.11
CA ARG A 3 22.62 0.72 0.96
C ARG A 3 23.02 -0.63 1.58
N PRO A 4 23.08 -0.75 2.92
CA PRO A 4 23.45 -2.01 3.58
C PRO A 4 22.37 -3.10 3.51
N LEU A 5 21.12 -2.76 3.15
CA LEU A 5 20.02 -3.71 3.01
C LEU A 5 19.35 -3.56 1.63
N PRO A 6 19.04 -4.65 0.91
CA PRO A 6 18.29 -4.57 -0.35
C PRO A 6 16.92 -3.93 -0.11
N LEU A 7 16.48 -3.08 -1.04
CA LEU A 7 15.15 -2.47 -1.05
C LEU A 7 14.44 -2.92 -2.33
N GLU A 8 13.21 -3.41 -2.19
CA GLU A 8 12.34 -3.70 -3.32
C GLU A 8 11.21 -2.67 -3.35
N VAL A 9 10.91 -2.13 -4.54
CA VAL A 9 9.92 -1.07 -4.71
C VAL A 9 8.95 -1.49 -5.82
N HIS A 10 7.69 -1.66 -5.46
CA HIS A 10 6.60 -1.95 -6.39
C HIS A 10 5.69 -0.73 -6.48
N LEU A 11 5.41 -0.26 -7.70
CA LEU A 11 4.48 0.85 -7.95
C LEU A 11 3.18 0.31 -8.54
N GLN A 12 2.05 0.75 -8.00
CA GLN A 12 0.71 0.41 -8.50
C GLN A 12 0.00 1.69 -8.95
N SER A 13 -0.37 1.74 -10.23
CA SER A 13 -1.08 2.88 -10.83
C SER A 13 -2.59 2.70 -10.74
N PHE A 14 -3.31 3.75 -10.36
CA PHE A 14 -4.78 3.79 -10.32
C PHE A 14 -5.30 4.86 -11.29
N GLY A 15 -6.26 4.49 -12.15
CA GLY A 15 -6.89 5.41 -13.11
C GLY A 15 -8.07 6.21 -12.56
N ILE A 16 -8.38 6.09 -11.27
CA ILE A 16 -9.57 6.70 -10.65
C ILE A 16 -9.23 8.12 -10.19
N LEU A 17 -9.93 9.12 -10.75
CA LEU A 17 -9.70 10.54 -10.44
C LEU A 17 -10.38 11.01 -9.14
N HIS A 18 -11.43 10.32 -8.69
CA HIS A 18 -12.17 10.67 -7.47
C HIS A 18 -11.52 10.03 -6.23
N PHE A 19 -10.96 10.86 -5.35
CA PHE A 19 -10.11 10.42 -4.24
C PHE A 19 -10.74 9.39 -3.28
N PRO A 20 -11.99 9.55 -2.80
CA PRO A 20 -12.65 8.52 -1.97
C PRO A 20 -12.82 7.18 -2.70
N SER A 21 -13.15 7.21 -3.99
CA SER A 21 -13.28 5.99 -4.79
C SER A 21 -11.92 5.30 -4.99
N LEU A 22 -10.86 6.08 -5.15
CA LEU A 22 -9.48 5.57 -5.18
C LEU A 22 -9.12 4.89 -3.86
N MET A 23 -9.42 5.52 -2.71
CA MET A 23 -9.13 4.93 -1.39
C MET A 23 -9.80 3.56 -1.20
N ILE A 24 -11.07 3.43 -1.58
CA ILE A 24 -11.81 2.16 -1.52
C ILE A 24 -11.20 1.13 -2.50
N ALA A 25 -10.86 1.56 -3.71
CA ALA A 25 -10.21 0.70 -4.70
C ALA A 25 -8.81 0.24 -4.27
N MET A 26 -8.10 1.02 -3.44
CA MET A 26 -6.78 0.67 -2.91
C MET A 26 -6.83 -0.32 -1.73
N ALA A 27 -7.96 -0.49 -1.05
CA ALA A 27 -8.08 -1.37 0.12
C ALA A 27 -7.75 -2.84 -0.21
N LYS A 28 -8.33 -3.37 -1.29
CA LYS A 28 -8.09 -4.75 -1.75
C LYS A 28 -6.63 -5.00 -2.17
N PRO A 29 -6.01 -4.21 -3.07
CA PRO A 29 -4.62 -4.42 -3.45
C PRO A 29 -3.64 -4.15 -2.29
N ALA A 30 -3.98 -3.29 -1.32
CA ALA A 30 -3.17 -3.11 -0.11
C ALA A 30 -3.13 -4.38 0.77
N TYR A 31 -4.25 -5.08 0.93
CA TYR A 31 -4.25 -6.36 1.65
C TYR A 31 -3.47 -7.44 0.90
N LEU A 32 -3.67 -7.55 -0.41
CA LEU A 32 -2.97 -8.55 -1.23
C LEU A 32 -1.46 -8.34 -1.22
N SER A 33 -0.98 -7.09 -1.30
CA SER A 33 0.46 -6.80 -1.24
C SER A 33 1.07 -7.15 0.12
N ILE A 34 0.34 -6.96 1.22
CA ILE A 34 0.80 -7.38 2.55
C ILE A 34 0.98 -8.90 2.61
N VAL A 35 -0.01 -9.65 2.14
CA VAL A 35 0.03 -11.11 2.17
C VAL A 35 1.17 -11.64 1.30
N GLU A 36 1.38 -11.06 0.11
CA GLU A 36 2.38 -11.49 -0.84
C GLU A 36 3.82 -11.15 -0.40
N PHE A 37 4.05 -9.91 0.05
CA PHE A 37 5.42 -9.43 0.34
C PHE A 37 5.81 -9.56 1.83
N SER A 38 4.85 -9.68 2.74
CA SER A 38 5.10 -9.54 4.18
C SER A 38 4.19 -10.41 5.06
N SER A 39 3.96 -11.66 4.65
CA SER A 39 3.05 -12.60 5.32
C SER A 39 3.23 -12.72 6.85
N SER A 40 4.47 -12.71 7.36
CA SER A 40 4.77 -12.82 8.80
C SER A 40 5.58 -11.65 9.39
N LYS A 41 5.88 -10.64 8.56
CA LYS A 41 6.74 -9.51 8.94
C LYS A 41 5.89 -8.27 9.20
N PRO A 42 6.33 -7.36 10.10
CA PRO A 42 5.58 -6.14 10.40
C PRO A 42 5.49 -5.24 9.15
N VAL A 43 4.29 -4.70 8.88
CA VAL A 43 4.04 -3.77 7.78
C VAL A 43 3.65 -2.40 8.33
N VAL A 44 4.16 -1.34 7.70
CA VAL A 44 3.76 0.04 7.95
C VAL A 44 2.99 0.55 6.73
N MET A 45 1.75 0.99 6.92
CA MET A 45 0.95 1.65 5.88
C MET A 45 0.80 3.14 6.18
N PHE A 46 1.14 3.98 5.21
CA PHE A 46 0.92 5.43 5.29
C PHE A 46 -0.37 5.79 4.58
N ILE A 47 -1.29 6.42 5.29
CA ILE A 47 -2.60 6.82 4.80
C ILE A 47 -2.76 8.33 4.94
N LEU A 48 -3.30 8.96 3.90
CA LEU A 48 -3.41 10.42 3.77
C LEU A 48 -4.63 11.01 4.52
N LEU A 49 -5.61 10.19 4.90
CA LEU A 49 -6.85 10.60 5.58
C LEU A 49 -6.94 10.01 7.00
N ARG A 50 -7.46 10.78 7.96
CA ARG A 50 -7.60 10.33 9.36
C ARG A 50 -8.77 9.37 9.62
N VAL A 51 -9.66 9.17 8.66
CA VAL A 51 -10.79 8.24 8.76
C VAL A 51 -10.68 7.22 7.64
N ILE A 52 -10.47 5.98 8.02
CA ILE A 52 -10.80 4.80 7.23
C ILE A 52 -11.92 4.11 8.00
N VAL A 53 -13.10 4.02 7.39
CA VAL A 53 -14.15 3.11 7.88
C VAL A 53 -13.72 1.70 7.45
N PHE A 54 -13.71 0.80 8.42
CA PHE A 54 -13.28 -0.61 8.34
C PHE A 54 -13.89 -1.38 7.17
#